data_AF-A0AAU4CMK7-F1
#
_entry.id   AF-A0AAU4CMK7-F1
#
_cell.length_a   1.000
_cell.length_b   1.000
_cell.length_c   1.000
_cell.angle_alpha   90.00
_cell.angle_beta   90.00
_cell.angle_gamma   90.00
#
_symmetry.space_group_name_H-M   'P 1'
#
loop_
_entity.id
_entity.type
_entity.pdbx_description
1 polymer ?
#
loop_
_entity_poly.entity_id
_entity_poly.type
_entity_poly.pdbx_seq_one_letter_code
_entity_poly.pdbx_strand_id
1 'polypeptide(L)'
;MTNTRKATRSSGTAEKKFDGFTAEERDAMKEHAQELKTSARRGPRTAKADGESDVLAKIAGMTDTDRALAERLHEIVRSAAPDLSPKLWYGMPAYARNGKVVCFFQSAQKFRTRYATLGFSDQARLDDGTLWPTTYALTELTADTEARLVELIGKAAG
;
A
#
# COMPACT_ATOMS: atom_id res chain seq x y z
N MET A 1 58.93 13.90 -38.91
CA MET A 1 58.01 14.92 -38.35
C MET A 1 56.60 14.61 -38.80
N THR A 2 55.83 13.93 -37.97
CA THR A 2 54.39 13.71 -38.17
C THR A 2 53.74 13.87 -36.81
N ASN A 3 52.99 14.95 -36.67
CA ASN A 3 52.46 15.50 -35.43
C ASN A 3 51.02 14.98 -35.25
N THR A 4 50.83 13.95 -34.41
CA THR A 4 49.49 13.39 -34.15
C THR A 4 48.90 14.06 -32.91
N ARG A 5 47.87 14.88 -33.12
CA ARG A 5 47.15 15.65 -32.11
C ARG A 5 46.50 14.73 -31.06
N LYS A 6 46.80 15.01 -29.79
CA LYS A 6 46.21 14.37 -28.59
C LYS A 6 44.75 14.79 -28.47
N ALA A 7 43.82 13.86 -28.68
CA ALA A 7 42.39 14.08 -28.45
C ALA A 7 42.11 14.10 -26.95
N THR A 8 41.77 15.27 -26.41
CA THR A 8 41.33 15.45 -25.03
C THR A 8 39.93 14.85 -24.89
N ARG A 9 39.82 13.69 -24.22
CA ARG A 9 38.54 13.14 -23.78
C ARG A 9 38.00 14.03 -22.66
N SER A 10 37.01 14.86 -22.99
CA SER A 10 36.18 15.56 -22.00
C SER A 10 35.38 14.50 -21.24
N SER A 11 35.75 14.23 -19.99
CA SER A 11 34.92 13.48 -19.06
C SER A 11 33.83 14.41 -18.56
N GLY A 12 32.72 14.50 -19.28
CA GLY A 12 31.49 15.07 -18.75
C GLY A 12 30.96 14.15 -17.65
N THR A 13 31.30 14.43 -16.39
CA THR A 13 30.51 13.94 -15.27
C THR A 13 29.12 14.56 -15.39
N ALA A 14 28.18 13.80 -15.96
CA ALA A 14 26.77 14.09 -15.76
C ALA A 14 26.53 14.05 -14.25
N GLU A 15 26.24 15.20 -13.64
CA GLU A 15 25.76 15.27 -12.28
C GLU A 15 24.53 14.37 -12.18
N LYS A 16 24.67 13.23 -11.49
CA LYS A 16 23.53 12.43 -11.09
C LYS A 16 22.71 13.30 -10.15
N LYS A 17 21.64 13.93 -10.65
CA LYS A 17 20.60 14.47 -9.78
C LYS A 17 20.15 13.33 -8.87
N PHE A 18 20.38 13.50 -7.57
CA PHE A 18 19.88 12.58 -6.58
C PHE A 18 18.35 12.68 -6.61
N ASP A 19 17.72 11.65 -7.17
CA ASP A 19 16.27 11.51 -7.14
C ASP A 19 15.90 11.00 -5.74
N GLY A 20 15.68 11.94 -4.83
CA GLY A 20 15.28 11.65 -3.45
C GLY A 20 13.82 11.19 -3.38
N PHE A 21 13.27 11.13 -2.17
CA PHE A 21 11.85 10.80 -2.00
C PHE A 21 10.94 11.78 -2.75
N THR A 22 9.96 11.21 -3.45
CA THR A 22 8.85 11.96 -4.04
C THR A 22 8.08 12.72 -2.94
N ALA A 23 7.25 13.69 -3.33
CA ALA A 23 6.43 14.43 -2.37
C ALA A 23 5.45 13.48 -1.66
N GLU A 24 4.90 12.54 -2.43
CA GLU A 24 3.94 11.53 -2.01
C GLU A 24 4.56 10.55 -1.00
N GLU A 25 5.79 10.08 -1.24
CA GLU A 25 6.52 9.23 -0.31
C GLU A 25 6.87 9.98 0.99
N ARG A 26 7.26 11.26 0.89
CA ARG A 26 7.53 12.07 2.09
C ARG A 26 6.28 12.26 2.94
N ASP A 27 5.14 12.51 2.32
CA ASP A 27 3.88 12.69 3.03
C ASP A 27 3.40 11.36 3.62
N ALA A 28 3.52 10.26 2.89
CA ALA A 28 3.27 8.92 3.41
C ALA A 28 4.14 8.58 4.63
N MET A 29 5.44 8.94 4.62
CA MET A 29 6.32 8.76 5.78
C MET A 29 5.89 9.62 6.98
N LYS A 30 5.47 10.87 6.76
CA LYS A 30 4.95 11.73 7.84
C LYS A 30 3.67 11.16 8.43
N GLU A 31 2.73 10.72 7.60
CA GLU A 31 1.50 10.07 8.05
C GLU A 31 1.81 8.82 8.87
N HIS A 32 2.72 7.97 8.39
CA HIS A 32 3.12 6.78 9.15
C HIS A 32 3.72 7.12 10.52
N ALA A 33 4.57 8.16 10.59
CA ALA A 33 5.11 8.63 11.86
C ALA A 33 4.02 9.14 12.82
N GLN A 34 2.96 9.78 12.32
CA GLN A 34 1.82 10.20 13.14
C GLN A 34 0.95 9.01 13.56
N GLU A 35 0.69 8.06 12.66
CA GLU A 35 -0.04 6.83 12.94
C GLU A 35 0.63 6.04 14.06
N LEU A 36 1.96 5.89 14.04
CA LEU A 36 2.71 5.22 15.09
C LEU A 36 2.52 5.91 16.44
N LYS A 37 2.60 7.25 16.48
CA LYS A 37 2.34 8.04 17.70
C LYS A 37 0.91 7.90 18.22
N THR A 38 -0.07 7.94 17.33
CA THR A 38 -1.49 7.78 17.68
C THR A 38 -1.76 6.36 18.19
N SER A 39 -1.22 5.35 17.52
CA SER A 39 -1.41 3.95 17.91
C SER A 39 -0.82 3.64 19.29
N ALA A 40 0.34 4.21 19.64
CA ALA A 40 0.96 4.05 20.96
C ALA A 40 0.14 4.66 22.11
N ARG A 41 -0.78 5.59 21.82
CA ARG A 41 -1.63 6.27 22.83
C ARG A 41 -2.96 5.58 23.05
N ARG A 42 -3.40 4.70 22.14
CA ARG A 42 -4.72 4.05 22.18
C ARG A 42 -4.64 2.71 22.90
N GLY A 43 -5.65 2.39 23.71
CA GLY A 43 -5.82 1.06 24.29
C GLY A 43 -6.33 0.05 23.25
N PRO A 44 -6.23 -1.27 23.49
CA PRO A 44 -6.53 -2.29 22.47
C PRO A 44 -7.97 -2.24 21.92
N ARG A 45 -8.96 -1.99 22.79
CA ARG A 45 -10.37 -1.96 22.39
C ARG A 45 -10.73 -0.70 21.60
N THR A 46 -10.21 0.45 22.01
CA THR A 46 -10.40 1.71 21.28
C THR A 46 -9.64 1.69 19.96
N ALA A 47 -8.44 1.10 19.93
CA ALA A 47 -7.65 0.97 18.71
C ALA A 47 -8.38 0.25 17.57
N LYS A 48 -9.21 -0.77 17.87
CA LYS A 48 -10.00 -1.48 16.83
C LYS A 48 -11.13 -0.60 16.28
N ALA A 49 -11.93 0.02 17.14
CA ALA A 49 -13.05 0.88 16.72
C ALA A 49 -12.58 2.18 16.04
N ASP A 50 -11.57 2.83 16.62
CA ASP A 50 -10.96 4.02 16.05
C ASP A 50 -10.24 3.69 14.73
N GLY A 51 -9.60 2.52 14.63
CA GLY A 51 -8.92 2.08 13.42
C GLY A 51 -9.86 1.87 12.23
N GLU A 52 -11.04 1.30 12.46
CA GLU A 52 -12.08 1.16 11.44
C GLU A 52 -12.63 2.53 11.01
N SER A 53 -12.89 3.42 11.98
CA SER A 53 -13.33 4.79 11.71
C SER A 53 -12.29 5.59 10.90
N ASP A 54 -11.00 5.48 11.26
CA ASP A 54 -9.90 6.14 10.56
C ASP A 54 -9.77 5.64 9.11
N VAL A 55 -9.93 4.32 8.89
CA VAL A 55 -9.93 3.71 7.55
C VAL A 55 -11.10 4.24 6.71
N LEU A 56 -12.32 4.23 7.25
CA LEU A 56 -13.50 4.73 6.54
C LEU A 56 -13.38 6.23 6.21
N ALA A 57 -12.87 7.03 7.16
CA ALA A 57 -12.61 8.45 6.92
C ALA A 57 -11.57 8.67 5.82
N LYS A 58 -10.51 7.83 5.75
CA LYS A 58 -9.51 7.92 4.68
C LYS A 58 -10.12 7.55 3.33
N ILE A 59 -10.94 6.50 3.28
CA ILE A 59 -11.63 6.04 2.07
C ILE A 59 -12.58 7.12 1.53
N ALA A 60 -13.35 7.77 2.41
CA ALA A 60 -14.26 8.85 2.04
C ALA A 60 -13.54 10.04 1.37
N GLY A 61 -12.27 10.27 1.68
CA GLY A 61 -11.44 11.32 1.08
C GLY A 61 -10.81 10.98 -0.27
N MET A 62 -11.02 9.79 -0.82
CA MET A 62 -10.46 9.37 -2.12
C MET A 62 -11.33 9.84 -3.30
N THR A 63 -10.75 9.87 -4.51
CA THR A 63 -11.52 10.03 -5.76
C THR A 63 -12.59 8.95 -5.89
N ASP A 64 -13.65 9.23 -6.66
CA ASP A 64 -14.78 8.30 -6.81
C ASP A 64 -14.34 6.89 -7.26
N THR A 65 -13.38 6.80 -8.19
CA THR A 65 -12.83 5.51 -8.66
C THR A 65 -12.09 4.76 -7.56
N ASP A 66 -11.13 5.40 -6.87
CA ASP A 66 -10.36 4.75 -5.81
C ASP A 66 -11.24 4.43 -4.60
N ARG A 67 -12.18 5.33 -4.27
CA ARG A 67 -13.13 5.19 -3.17
C ARG A 67 -14.00 3.96 -3.36
N ALA A 68 -14.63 3.79 -4.53
CA ALA A 68 -15.47 2.63 -4.81
C ALA A 68 -14.70 1.31 -4.67
N LEU A 69 -13.46 1.25 -5.16
CA LEU A 69 -12.59 0.08 -5.00
C LEU A 69 -12.23 -0.17 -3.53
N ALA A 70 -11.88 0.88 -2.79
CA ALA A 70 -11.46 0.77 -1.40
C ALA A 70 -12.60 0.43 -0.43
N GLU A 71 -13.80 0.99 -0.64
CA GLU A 71 -15.03 0.66 0.12
C GLU A 71 -15.35 -0.82 -0.04
N ARG A 72 -15.40 -1.31 -1.28
CA ARG A 72 -15.75 -2.70 -1.53
C ARG A 72 -14.68 -3.67 -1.05
N LEU A 73 -13.41 -3.33 -1.23
CA LEU A 73 -12.31 -4.12 -0.67
C LEU A 73 -12.37 -4.16 0.87
N HIS A 74 -12.72 -3.05 1.52
CA HIS A 74 -12.90 -3.01 2.97
C HIS A 74 -13.96 -4.01 3.43
N GLU A 75 -15.14 -4.00 2.80
CA GLU A 75 -16.20 -4.96 3.09
C GLU A 75 -15.73 -6.42 2.93
N ILE A 76 -15.04 -6.72 1.82
CA ILE A 76 -14.52 -8.06 1.53
C ILE A 76 -13.54 -8.50 2.63
N VAL A 77 -12.60 -7.65 3.05
CA VAL A 77 -11.66 -8.00 4.11
C VAL A 77 -12.39 -8.25 5.42
N ARG A 78 -13.40 -7.44 5.75
CA ARG A 78 -14.20 -7.61 6.97
C ARG A 78 -14.98 -8.92 6.99
N SER A 79 -15.48 -9.38 5.84
CA SER A 79 -16.18 -10.66 5.75
C SER A 79 -15.23 -11.86 5.67
N ALA A 80 -14.16 -11.78 4.87
CA ALA A 80 -13.29 -12.91 4.57
C ALA A 80 -12.21 -13.13 5.64
N ALA A 81 -11.84 -12.09 6.38
CA ALA A 81 -10.80 -12.14 7.40
C ALA A 81 -11.15 -11.25 8.62
N PRO A 82 -12.21 -11.59 9.38
CA PRO A 82 -12.73 -10.77 10.48
C PRO A 82 -11.74 -10.55 11.65
N ASP A 83 -10.71 -11.40 11.73
CA ASP A 83 -9.63 -11.29 12.72
C ASP A 83 -8.61 -10.20 12.38
N LEU A 84 -8.60 -9.70 11.14
CA LEU A 84 -7.76 -8.56 10.78
C LEU A 84 -8.40 -7.26 11.30
N SER A 85 -7.59 -6.50 12.01
CA SER A 85 -7.97 -5.19 12.52
C SER A 85 -7.65 -4.11 11.48
N PRO A 86 -8.63 -3.28 11.06
CA PRO A 86 -8.38 -2.15 10.19
C PRO A 86 -7.47 -1.13 10.88
N LYS A 87 -6.57 -0.52 10.11
CA LYS A 87 -5.73 0.60 10.53
C LYS A 87 -5.26 1.40 9.33
N LEU A 88 -4.77 2.60 9.57
CA LEU A 88 -3.97 3.29 8.57
C LEU A 88 -2.51 2.81 8.60
N TRP A 89 -1.91 2.77 7.42
CA TRP A 89 -0.51 2.48 7.21
C TRP A 89 0.00 3.32 6.04
N TYR A 90 0.97 4.20 6.30
CA TYR A 90 1.46 5.16 5.30
C TYR A 90 0.32 6.01 4.70
N GLY A 91 -0.64 6.35 5.56
CA GLY A 91 -1.85 7.10 5.25
C GLY A 91 -2.81 6.38 4.34
N MET A 92 -2.74 5.06 4.21
CA MET A 92 -3.65 4.26 3.39
C MET A 92 -4.34 3.16 4.21
N PRO A 93 -5.52 2.67 3.77
CA PRO A 93 -6.19 1.54 4.41
C PRO A 93 -5.31 0.29 4.46
N ALA A 94 -5.18 -0.30 5.64
CA ALA A 94 -4.46 -1.54 5.86
C ALA A 94 -5.16 -2.41 6.91
N TYR A 95 -4.85 -3.71 6.88
CA TYR A 95 -5.51 -4.71 7.70
C TYR A 95 -4.47 -5.57 8.38
N ALA A 96 -4.50 -5.58 9.71
CA ALA A 96 -3.40 -6.08 10.52
C ALA A 96 -3.83 -7.22 11.44
N ARG A 97 -2.96 -8.21 11.57
CA ARG A 97 -3.02 -9.23 12.62
C ARG A 97 -1.99 -8.88 13.68
N ASN A 98 -2.42 -8.77 14.94
CA ASN A 98 -1.54 -8.44 16.06
C ASN A 98 -0.67 -7.18 15.80
N GLY A 99 -1.28 -6.15 15.20
CA GLY A 99 -0.63 -4.88 14.88
C GLY A 99 0.25 -4.88 13.63
N LYS A 100 0.58 -6.05 13.07
CA LYS A 100 1.35 -6.19 11.83
C LYS A 100 0.43 -6.27 10.62
N VAL A 101 0.67 -5.43 9.62
CA VAL A 101 -0.12 -5.37 8.39
C VAL A 101 0.02 -6.69 7.63
N VAL A 102 -1.09 -7.25 7.15
CA VAL A 102 -1.17 -8.46 6.30
C VAL A 102 -1.48 -8.06 4.85
N CYS A 103 -2.48 -7.20 4.66
CA CYS A 103 -2.83 -6.63 3.36
C CYS A 103 -3.18 -5.15 3.48
N PHE A 104 -3.08 -4.42 2.35
CA PHE A 104 -3.30 -2.98 2.29
C PHE A 104 -3.80 -2.55 0.91
N PHE A 105 -4.47 -1.40 0.88
CA PHE A 105 -4.89 -0.74 -0.35
C PHE A 105 -3.95 0.42 -0.67
N GLN A 106 -3.53 0.57 -1.91
CA GLN A 106 -2.77 1.74 -2.37
C GLN A 106 -3.60 2.50 -3.39
N SER A 107 -3.93 3.77 -3.08
CA SER A 107 -4.64 4.66 -3.98
C SER A 107 -3.81 5.00 -5.22
N ALA A 108 -4.41 4.89 -6.40
CA ALA A 108 -3.80 5.34 -7.66
C ALA A 108 -3.56 6.85 -7.64
N GLN A 109 -4.56 7.59 -7.15
CA GLN A 109 -4.52 9.04 -7.08
C GLN A 109 -3.35 9.53 -6.21
N LYS A 110 -3.23 9.01 -4.98
CA LYS A 110 -2.21 9.47 -4.03
C LYS A 110 -0.80 9.23 -4.55
N PHE A 111 -0.54 8.05 -5.10
CA PHE A 111 0.80 7.63 -5.52
C PHE A 111 1.06 7.88 -7.02
N ARG A 112 0.11 8.52 -7.72
CA ARG A 112 0.18 8.81 -9.16
C ARG A 112 0.49 7.58 -10.00
N THR A 113 -0.04 6.43 -9.59
CA THR A 113 0.11 5.16 -10.32
C THR A 113 -1.02 4.96 -11.31
N ARG A 114 -0.80 4.09 -12.29
CA ARG A 114 -1.80 3.79 -13.33
C ARG A 114 -3.07 3.15 -12.76
N TYR A 115 -2.94 2.36 -11.71
CA TYR A 115 -4.02 1.61 -11.08
C TYR A 115 -3.89 1.70 -9.56
N ALA A 116 -5.01 1.53 -8.86
CA ALA A 116 -5.01 1.24 -7.44
C ALA A 116 -4.53 -0.19 -7.24
N THR A 117 -4.00 -0.52 -6.06
CA THR A 117 -3.49 -1.87 -5.82
C THR A 117 -3.95 -2.45 -4.49
N LEU A 118 -4.16 -3.76 -4.49
CA LEU A 118 -4.18 -4.58 -3.28
C LEU A 118 -2.80 -5.19 -3.10
N GLY A 119 -2.13 -4.82 -2.00
CA GLY A 119 -0.82 -5.35 -1.63
C GLY A 119 -0.89 -6.29 -0.43
N PHE A 120 0.06 -7.22 -0.36
CA PHE A 120 0.27 -8.16 0.73
C PHE A 120 1.69 -7.99 1.28
N SER A 121 1.82 -8.02 2.60
CA SER A 121 3.12 -7.94 3.28
C SER A 121 3.75 -9.32 3.46
N ASP A 122 4.92 -9.35 4.09
CA ASP A 122 5.61 -10.55 4.57
C ASP A 122 4.82 -11.34 5.64
N GLN A 123 3.74 -10.77 6.18
CA GLN A 123 2.88 -11.44 7.16
C GLN A 123 1.74 -12.24 6.51
N ALA A 124 1.54 -12.11 5.20
CA ALA A 124 0.51 -12.84 4.47
C ALA A 124 0.93 -14.29 4.21
N ARG A 125 0.02 -15.24 4.47
CA ARG A 125 0.20 -16.68 4.25
C ARG A 125 -0.03 -17.09 2.79
N LEU A 126 0.66 -16.42 1.87
CA LEU A 126 0.62 -16.68 0.43
C LEU A 126 1.82 -17.52 -0.05
N ASP A 127 2.64 -17.98 0.88
CA ASP A 127 3.95 -18.64 0.70
C ASP A 127 3.88 -20.11 0.25
N ASP A 128 2.77 -20.53 -0.35
CA ASP A 128 2.66 -21.83 -0.99
C ASP A 128 3.41 -21.84 -2.34
N GLY A 129 4.62 -22.39 -2.34
CA GLY A 129 5.40 -22.64 -3.55
C GLY A 129 6.70 -21.82 -3.62
N THR A 130 7.20 -21.60 -4.83
CA THR A 130 8.49 -20.92 -5.07
C THR A 130 8.33 -19.44 -5.44
N LEU A 131 7.15 -19.06 -5.95
CA LEU A 131 6.84 -17.70 -6.38
C LEU A 131 5.33 -17.47 -6.32
N TRP A 132 4.91 -16.34 -5.75
CA TRP A 132 3.51 -15.94 -5.69
C TRP A 132 3.37 -14.42 -5.84
N PRO A 133 2.22 -13.92 -6.36
CA PRO A 133 2.00 -12.49 -6.48
C PRO A 133 1.68 -11.87 -5.11
N THR A 134 2.34 -10.76 -4.79
CA THR A 134 2.14 -9.99 -3.55
C THR A 134 1.46 -8.64 -3.78
N THR A 135 1.17 -8.27 -5.04
CA THR A 135 0.44 -7.04 -5.37
C THR A 135 -0.40 -7.27 -6.62
N TYR A 136 -1.65 -6.80 -6.57
CA TYR A 136 -2.62 -6.92 -7.66
C TYR A 136 -3.13 -5.54 -8.03
N ALA A 137 -3.11 -5.21 -9.31
CA ALA A 137 -3.76 -4.00 -9.82
C ALA A 137 -5.27 -4.17 -9.80
N LEU A 138 -5.98 -3.14 -9.37
CA LEU A 138 -7.43 -3.07 -9.33
C LEU A 138 -7.91 -2.00 -10.30
N THR A 139 -8.73 -2.42 -11.26
CA THR A 139 -9.39 -1.52 -12.23
C THR A 139 -10.90 -1.47 -12.00
N GLU A 140 -11.48 -2.60 -11.64
CA GLU A 140 -12.90 -2.80 -11.35
C GLU A 140 -13.09 -4.00 -10.42
N LEU A 141 -14.23 -4.07 -9.73
CA LEU A 141 -14.62 -5.21 -8.89
C LEU A 141 -15.91 -5.81 -9.42
N THR A 142 -15.76 -6.78 -10.32
CA THR A 142 -16.85 -7.64 -10.79
C THR A 142 -17.10 -8.78 -9.79
N ALA A 143 -18.24 -9.46 -9.87
CA ALA A 143 -18.54 -10.60 -8.99
C ALA A 143 -17.43 -11.67 -8.99
N ASP A 144 -16.87 -12.00 -10.16
CA ASP A 144 -15.76 -12.95 -10.29
C ASP A 144 -14.48 -12.43 -9.62
N THR A 145 -14.20 -11.13 -9.76
CA THR A 145 -13.04 -10.50 -9.13
C THR A 145 -13.20 -10.49 -7.62
N GLU A 146 -14.40 -10.18 -7.11
CA GLU A 146 -14.69 -10.20 -5.67
C GLU A 146 -14.56 -11.61 -5.09
N ALA A 147 -15.07 -12.64 -5.77
CA ALA A 147 -14.91 -14.03 -5.34
C ALA A 147 -13.43 -14.41 -5.22
N ARG A 148 -12.62 -14.03 -6.22
CA ARG A 148 -11.17 -14.23 -6.18
C ARG A 148 -10.50 -13.48 -5.02
N LEU A 149 -10.94 -12.26 -4.72
CA LEU A 149 -10.42 -11.49 -3.59
C LEU A 149 -10.77 -12.13 -2.25
N VAL A 150 -12.00 -12.63 -2.08
CA VAL A 150 -12.42 -13.35 -0.87
C VAL A 150 -11.50 -14.55 -0.62
N GLU A 151 -11.27 -15.39 -1.62
CA GLU A 151 -10.37 -16.54 -1.50
C GLU A 151 -8.93 -16.12 -1.18
N LEU A 152 -8.41 -15.12 -1.90
CA LEU A 152 -7.04 -14.65 -1.75
C LEU A 152 -6.79 -14.01 -0.38
N ILE A 153 -7.72 -13.18 0.10
CA ILE A 153 -7.63 -12.53 1.41
C ILE A 153 -7.81 -13.56 2.53
N GLY A 154 -8.75 -14.49 2.37
CA GLY A 154 -8.94 -15.61 3.30
C GLY A 154 -7.66 -16.43 3.44
N LYS A 155 -7.01 -16.77 2.32
CA LYS A 155 -5.72 -17.46 2.32
C LYS A 155 -4.59 -16.62 2.95
N ALA A 156 -4.49 -15.35 2.59
CA ALA A 156 -3.46 -14.45 3.10
C ALA A 156 -3.55 -14.24 4.62
N ALA A 157 -4.76 -14.13 5.15
CA ALA A 157 -4.97 -14.16 6.59
C ALA A 157 -4.62 -15.57 7.13
N GLY A 158 -5.18 -16.59 6.49
CA GLY A 158 -4.99 -18.00 6.79
C GLY A 158 -5.55 -18.44 8.13
#